data_AF-A0A7C4B8J2-F1
#
_entry.id   AF-A0A7C4B8J2-F1
#
_cell.length_a   1.000
_cell.length_b   1.000
_cell.length_c   1.000
_cell.angle_alpha   90.00
_cell.angle_beta   90.00
_cell.angle_gamma   90.00
#
_symmetry.space_group_name_H-M   'P 1'
#
loop_
_entity.id
_entity.type
_entity.pdbx_description
1 polymer ?
#
loop_
_entity_poly.entity_id
_entity_poly.type
_entity_poly.pdbx_seq_one_letter_code
_entity_poly.pdbx_strand_id
1 'polypeptide(L)'
;MKSLGFTLIELLISVAIMSLITGSGLAAYRNMEGRHKLKQAGSSLQSQLRLIQQKALASEKPAECGLNSLLGYAVEYVNESSYSVVAVCNEIIITPNQVNLPKGIVFSQEFFPSRIFFRVLQAEVEGSQTINLTNGKEKYSVIIEANGVIRSDFAEN
;
A
#
# COMPACT_ATOMS: atom_id res chain seq x y z
N MET A 1 -37.55 28.58 37.11
CA MET A 1 -36.23 28.56 36.44
C MET A 1 -36.31 29.40 35.18
N LYS A 2 -35.43 30.39 35.01
CA LYS A 2 -35.46 31.33 33.87
C LYS A 2 -34.45 30.85 32.82
N SER A 3 -34.93 30.47 31.64
CA SER A 3 -34.07 30.13 30.50
C SER A 3 -33.55 31.42 29.89
N LEU A 4 -32.23 31.63 29.92
CA LEU A 4 -31.57 32.70 29.16
C LEU A 4 -31.34 32.16 27.75
N GLY A 5 -32.12 32.64 26.78
CA GLY A 5 -31.95 32.31 25.37
C GLY A 5 -30.82 33.11 24.73
N PHE A 6 -30.20 32.55 23.69
CA PHE A 6 -29.20 33.24 22.87
C PHE A 6 -29.80 34.49 22.21
N THR A 7 -29.00 35.56 22.13
CA THR A 7 -29.42 36.77 21.41
C THR A 7 -29.31 36.56 19.89
N LEU A 8 -30.11 37.31 19.11
CA LEU A 8 -30.10 37.18 17.65
C LEU A 8 -28.72 37.50 17.05
N ILE A 9 -28.01 38.46 17.64
CA ILE A 9 -26.64 38.81 17.24
C ILE A 9 -25.64 37.69 17.56
N GLU A 10 -25.80 37.00 18.68
CA GLU A 10 -24.93 35.90 19.10
C GLU A 10 -25.09 34.66 18.22
N LEU A 11 -26.32 34.39 17.76
CA LEU A 11 -26.59 33.34 16.79
C LEU A 11 -25.98 33.67 15.42
N LEU A 12 -26.07 34.93 14.98
CA LEU A 12 -25.48 35.40 13.72
C LEU A 12 -23.95 35.29 13.74
N ILE A 13 -23.32 35.73 14.84
CA ILE A 13 -21.86 35.62 15.02
C ILE A 13 -21.44 34.15 15.07
N SER A 14 -22.19 33.28 15.75
CA SER A 14 -21.87 31.85 15.86
C SER A 14 -21.92 31.15 14.49
N VAL A 15 -22.94 31.41 13.67
CA VAL A 15 -23.04 30.84 12.32
C VAL A 15 -21.95 31.41 11.40
N ALA A 16 -21.60 32.69 11.54
CA ALA A 16 -20.49 33.29 10.81
C ALA A 16 -19.16 32.60 11.17
N ILE A 17 -18.88 32.37 12.45
CA ILE A 17 -17.67 31.66 12.90
C ILE A 17 -17.68 30.20 12.41
N MET A 18 -18.80 29.49 12.51
CA MET A 18 -18.91 28.10 12.04
C MET A 18 -18.65 27.98 10.52
N SER A 19 -19.13 28.93 9.72
CA SER A 19 -18.91 28.90 8.27
C SER A 19 -17.44 29.10 7.89
N LEU A 20 -16.72 29.97 8.60
CA LEU A 20 -15.27 30.18 8.42
C LEU A 20 -14.45 28.93 8.78
N ILE A 21 -14.79 28.28 9.90
CA ILE A 21 -14.12 27.04 10.34
C ILE A 21 -14.41 25.90 9.34
N THR A 22 -15.64 25.76 8.89
CA THR A 22 -16.04 24.69 7.96
C THR A 22 -15.36 24.86 6.60
N GLY A 23 -15.28 26.09 6.09
CA GLY A 23 -14.63 26.39 4.80
C GLY A 23 -13.14 26.07 4.80
N SER A 24 -12.41 26.47 5.86
CA SER A 24 -10.98 26.18 5.99
C SER A 24 -10.70 24.70 6.29
N GLY A 25 -11.58 24.03 7.04
CA GLY A 25 -11.45 22.61 7.37
C GLY A 25 -11.51 21.68 6.16
N LEU A 26 -12.30 22.01 5.13
CA LEU A 26 -12.45 21.16 3.94
C LEU A 26 -11.16 21.05 3.10
N ALA A 27 -10.40 22.14 2.97
CA ALA A 27 -9.12 22.13 2.26
C ALA A 27 -8.07 21.29 2.99
N ALA A 28 -8.01 21.43 4.32
CA ALA A 28 -7.13 20.61 5.17
C ALA A 28 -7.50 19.12 5.09
N TYR A 29 -8.79 18.80 5.14
CA TYR A 29 -9.29 17.41 5.06
C TYR A 29 -8.84 16.69 3.79
N ARG A 30 -8.90 17.35 2.62
CA ARG A 30 -8.48 16.73 1.34
C ARG A 30 -7.00 16.34 1.33
N ASN A 31 -6.13 17.16 1.94
CA ASN A 31 -4.71 16.83 2.05
C ASN A 31 -4.49 15.65 3.00
N MET A 32 -5.20 15.63 4.13
CA MET A 32 -5.13 14.51 5.08
C MET A 32 -5.64 13.21 4.46
N GLU A 33 -6.73 13.25 3.69
CA GLU A 33 -7.30 12.09 3.01
C GLU A 33 -6.29 11.44 2.05
N GLY A 34 -5.59 12.24 1.23
CA GLY A 34 -4.54 11.75 0.34
C GLY A 34 -3.39 11.06 1.09
N ARG A 35 -2.98 11.63 2.22
CA ARG A 35 -1.94 11.07 3.10
C ARG A 35 -2.37 9.76 3.73
N HIS A 36 -3.59 9.71 4.28
CA HIS A 36 -4.14 8.49 4.88
C HIS A 36 -4.27 7.36 3.86
N LYS A 37 -4.74 7.66 2.64
CA LYS A 37 -4.82 6.69 1.55
C LYS A 37 -3.44 6.16 1.15
N LEU A 38 -2.44 7.03 1.03
CA LEU A 38 -1.08 6.62 0.71
C LEU A 38 -0.49 5.70 1.80
N LYS A 39 -0.65 6.07 3.08
CA LYS A 39 -0.20 5.24 4.21
C LYS A 39 -0.90 3.88 4.24
N GLN A 40 -2.21 3.86 4.02
CA GLN A 40 -2.98 2.62 3.96
C GLN A 40 -2.54 1.74 2.78
N ALA A 41 -2.33 2.31 1.60
CA ALA A 41 -1.85 1.60 0.42
C ALA A 41 -0.46 1.00 0.66
N GLY A 42 0.48 1.80 1.20
CA GLY A 42 1.83 1.34 1.54
C GLY A 42 1.86 0.26 2.60
N SER A 43 1.08 0.41 3.67
CA SER A 43 0.93 -0.60 4.71
C SER A 43 0.30 -1.89 4.19
N SER A 44 -0.68 -1.79 3.28
CA SER A 44 -1.30 -2.96 2.63
C SER A 44 -0.29 -3.70 1.74
N LEU A 45 0.47 -2.97 0.91
CA LEU A 45 1.52 -3.54 0.08
C LEU A 45 2.58 -4.26 0.95
N GLN A 46 3.06 -3.63 2.00
CA GLN A 46 4.01 -4.23 2.95
C GLN A 46 3.44 -5.50 3.59
N SER A 47 2.17 -5.47 4.01
CA SER A 47 1.52 -6.63 4.63
C SER A 47 1.35 -7.78 3.63
N GLN A 48 1.02 -7.47 2.39
CA GLN A 48 0.93 -8.47 1.32
C GLN A 48 2.30 -9.08 0.99
N LEU A 49 3.36 -8.28 0.89
CA LEU A 49 4.72 -8.79 0.66
C LEU A 49 5.14 -9.73 1.79
N ARG A 50 4.86 -9.38 3.05
CA ARG A 50 5.11 -10.26 4.21
C ARG A 50 4.29 -11.54 4.15
N LEU A 51 3.01 -11.45 3.80
CA LEU A 51 2.15 -12.64 3.65
C LEU A 51 2.70 -13.58 2.57
N ILE A 52 3.13 -13.03 1.43
CA ILE A 52 3.68 -13.81 0.32
C ILE A 52 5.00 -14.46 0.73
N GLN A 53 5.88 -13.72 1.41
CA GLN A 53 7.11 -14.27 1.99
C GLN A 53 6.81 -15.41 2.98
N GLN A 54 5.82 -15.24 3.86
CA GLN A 54 5.40 -16.29 4.80
C GLN A 54 4.86 -17.54 4.09
N LYS A 55 4.04 -17.37 3.05
CA LYS A 55 3.55 -18.49 2.23
C LYS A 55 4.71 -19.25 1.56
N ALA A 56 5.69 -18.51 1.03
CA ALA A 56 6.91 -19.10 0.47
C ALA A 56 7.69 -19.90 1.54
N LEU A 57 7.95 -19.29 2.69
CA LEU A 57 8.65 -19.93 3.82
C LEU A 57 7.93 -21.19 4.31
N ALA A 58 6.60 -21.16 4.38
CA ALA A 58 5.78 -22.30 4.76
C ALA A 58 5.67 -23.37 3.66
N SER A 59 6.20 -23.10 2.46
CA SER A 59 6.02 -23.94 1.27
C SER A 59 4.54 -24.24 0.99
N GLU A 60 3.65 -23.27 1.27
CA GLU A 60 2.21 -23.42 1.10
C GLU A 60 1.90 -23.56 -0.39
N LYS A 61 1.72 -24.79 -0.88
CA LYS A 61 1.53 -25.05 -2.31
C LYS A 61 0.07 -24.82 -2.73
N PRO A 62 -0.20 -23.92 -3.70
CA PRO A 62 -1.54 -23.77 -4.28
C PRO A 62 -1.99 -25.02 -5.03
N ALA A 63 -3.29 -25.29 -5.04
CA ALA A 63 -3.87 -26.46 -5.71
C ALA A 63 -3.60 -26.44 -7.23
N GLU A 64 -3.53 -25.24 -7.81
CA GLU A 64 -3.27 -24.99 -9.22
C GLU A 64 -1.89 -25.50 -9.66
N CYS A 65 -0.95 -25.67 -8.73
CA CYS A 65 0.35 -26.27 -9.03
C CYS A 65 0.29 -27.79 -9.29
N GLY A 66 -0.84 -28.45 -8.99
CA GLY A 66 -1.06 -29.85 -9.30
C GLY A 66 0.03 -30.75 -8.73
N LEU A 67 0.73 -31.49 -9.59
CA LEU A 67 1.83 -32.38 -9.20
C LEU A 67 3.19 -31.67 -9.11
N ASN A 68 3.32 -30.43 -9.59
CA ASN A 68 4.59 -29.72 -9.68
C ASN A 68 5.07 -29.21 -8.32
N SER A 69 6.39 -29.20 -8.11
CA SER A 69 6.98 -28.61 -6.91
C SER A 69 6.86 -27.09 -6.93
N LEU A 70 6.49 -26.48 -5.79
CA LEU A 70 6.51 -25.03 -5.61
C LEU A 70 7.97 -24.56 -5.50
N LEU A 71 8.38 -23.63 -6.36
CA LEU A 71 9.69 -22.99 -6.31
C LEU A 71 9.67 -21.72 -5.45
N GLY A 72 8.53 -21.03 -5.42
CA GLY A 72 8.34 -19.81 -4.65
C GLY A 72 7.17 -18.98 -5.15
N TYR A 73 7.14 -17.74 -4.69
CA TYR A 73 6.16 -16.74 -5.11
C TYR A 73 6.86 -15.53 -5.71
N ALA A 74 6.29 -14.99 -6.77
CA ALA A 74 6.77 -13.78 -7.40
C ALA A 74 5.77 -12.64 -7.26
N VAL A 75 6.29 -11.43 -7.07
CA VAL A 75 5.56 -10.17 -7.17
C VAL A 75 6.09 -9.42 -8.38
N GLU A 76 5.23 -9.13 -9.34
CA GLU A 76 5.61 -8.57 -10.64
C GLU A 76 4.94 -7.22 -10.86
N TYR A 77 5.70 -6.26 -11.40
CA TYR A 77 5.17 -4.96 -11.78
C TYR A 77 4.30 -5.13 -13.02
N VAL A 78 3.08 -4.59 -12.99
CA VAL A 78 2.17 -4.64 -14.15
C VAL A 78 2.08 -3.26 -14.80
N ASN A 79 1.77 -2.22 -14.01
CA ASN A 79 1.76 -0.83 -14.44
C ASN A 79 1.81 0.10 -13.21
N GLU A 80 1.76 1.41 -13.44
CA GLU A 80 1.88 2.43 -12.38
C GLU A 80 0.83 2.30 -11.26
N SER A 81 -0.28 1.60 -11.52
CA SER A 81 -1.41 1.48 -10.59
C SER A 81 -1.67 0.05 -10.13
N SER A 82 -0.85 -0.93 -10.54
CA SER A 82 -1.10 -2.33 -10.21
C SER A 82 0.14 -3.20 -10.27
N TYR A 83 0.10 -4.29 -9.50
CA TYR A 83 1.09 -5.35 -9.49
C TYR A 83 0.38 -6.70 -9.48
N SER A 84 1.09 -7.77 -9.78
CA SER A 84 0.55 -9.12 -9.71
C SER A 84 1.35 -9.97 -8.74
N VAL A 85 0.67 -10.98 -8.20
CA VAL A 85 1.26 -12.00 -7.33
C VAL A 85 1.03 -13.35 -7.99
N VAL A 86 2.09 -14.12 -8.16
CA VAL A 86 2.02 -15.41 -8.84
C VAL A 86 2.80 -16.47 -8.08
N ALA A 87 2.21 -17.67 -7.98
CA ALA A 87 2.92 -18.85 -7.53
C ALA A 87 3.72 -19.44 -8.69
N VAL A 88 5.00 -19.71 -8.43
CA VAL A 88 5.92 -20.24 -9.43
C VAL A 88 6.18 -21.69 -9.08
N CYS A 89 5.65 -22.57 -9.90
CA CYS A 89 5.82 -24.01 -9.76
C CYS A 89 6.71 -24.53 -10.89
N ASN A 90 7.32 -25.70 -10.69
CA ASN A 90 8.16 -26.29 -11.73
C ASN A 90 7.34 -26.47 -13.01
N GLU A 91 7.87 -26.06 -14.16
CA GLU A 91 7.25 -26.20 -15.49
C GLU A 91 5.90 -25.49 -15.71
N ILE A 92 5.32 -24.85 -14.67
CA ILE A 92 4.03 -24.13 -14.75
C ILE A 92 4.07 -22.84 -13.93
N ILE A 93 3.66 -21.75 -14.56
CA ILE A 93 3.36 -20.49 -13.89
C ILE A 93 1.84 -20.40 -13.71
N ILE A 94 1.38 -20.25 -12.48
CA ILE A 94 -0.06 -20.12 -12.18
C ILE A 94 -0.58 -18.78 -12.70
N THR A 95 -1.88 -18.68 -12.96
CA THR A 95 -2.50 -17.40 -13.34
C THR A 95 -2.19 -16.33 -12.28
N PRO A 96 -1.62 -15.17 -12.67
CA PRO A 96 -1.29 -14.12 -11.73
C PRO A 96 -2.56 -13.52 -11.09
N ASN A 97 -2.52 -13.29 -9.79
CA ASN A 97 -3.54 -12.52 -9.09
C ASN A 97 -3.14 -11.04 -9.11
N GLN A 98 -3.88 -10.23 -9.87
CA GLN A 98 -3.59 -8.81 -10.00
C GLN A 98 -4.23 -8.00 -8.86
N VAL A 99 -3.44 -7.09 -8.31
CA VAL A 99 -3.85 -6.18 -7.23
C VAL A 99 -3.75 -4.74 -7.74
N ASN A 100 -4.86 -4.01 -7.63
CA ASN A 100 -4.94 -2.61 -8.00
C ASN A 100 -4.70 -1.71 -6.78
N LEU A 101 -3.91 -0.66 -6.97
CA LEU A 101 -3.72 0.39 -5.98
C LEU A 101 -4.98 1.27 -5.87
N PRO A 102 -5.22 1.89 -4.70
CA PRO A 102 -6.30 2.85 -4.55
C PRO A 102 -6.15 4.04 -5.52
N LYS A 103 -7.27 4.61 -5.95
CA LYS A 103 -7.29 5.76 -6.87
C LYS A 103 -6.43 6.92 -6.32
N GLY A 104 -5.56 7.45 -7.17
CA GLY A 104 -4.66 8.56 -6.85
C GLY A 104 -3.36 8.14 -6.16
N ILE A 105 -3.15 6.83 -5.95
CA ILE A 105 -1.86 6.27 -5.52
C ILE A 105 -1.24 5.51 -6.69
N VAL A 106 0.01 5.82 -7.00
CA VAL A 106 0.76 5.17 -8.08
C VAL A 106 2.16 4.78 -7.61
N PHE A 107 2.79 3.84 -8.30
CA PHE A 107 4.22 3.61 -8.19
C PHE A 107 4.96 4.81 -8.77
N SER A 108 5.96 5.34 -8.04
CA SER A 108 6.77 6.48 -8.52
C SER A 108 7.64 6.12 -9.73
N GLN A 109 7.93 4.83 -9.88
CA GLN A 109 8.72 4.24 -10.96
C GLN A 109 8.45 2.73 -10.99
N GLU A 110 8.78 2.08 -12.10
CA GLU A 110 8.87 0.62 -12.13
C GLU A 110 9.88 0.15 -11.08
N PHE A 111 9.51 -0.84 -10.26
CA PHE A 111 10.48 -1.39 -9.31
C PHE A 111 11.54 -2.22 -10.06
N PHE A 112 12.79 -2.12 -9.64
CA PHE A 112 13.91 -2.84 -10.23
C PHE A 112 14.55 -3.78 -9.19
N PRO A 113 14.72 -5.07 -9.51
CA PRO A 113 14.18 -5.79 -10.67
C PRO A 113 12.64 -5.77 -10.70
N SER A 114 12.03 -5.84 -11.90
CA SER A 114 10.57 -5.81 -12.10
C SER A 114 9.82 -7.03 -11.53
N ARG A 115 10.57 -7.98 -10.99
CA ARG A 115 10.10 -9.18 -10.33
C ARG A 115 10.84 -9.40 -9.02
N ILE A 116 10.08 -9.51 -7.95
CA ILE A 116 10.56 -9.86 -6.62
C ILE A 116 10.23 -11.33 -6.41
N PHE A 117 11.23 -12.16 -6.14
CA PHE A 117 11.02 -13.60 -5.99
C PHE A 117 11.36 -14.08 -4.59
N PHE A 118 10.35 -14.61 -3.90
CA PHE A 118 10.48 -15.25 -2.58
C PHE A 118 10.55 -16.76 -2.78
N ARG A 119 11.73 -17.35 -2.55
CA ARG A 119 11.96 -18.80 -2.68
C ARG A 119 11.30 -19.54 -1.52
N VAL A 120 10.90 -20.78 -1.78
CA VAL A 120 10.47 -21.66 -0.69
C VAL A 120 11.58 -21.91 0.32
N LEU A 121 11.23 -21.99 1.61
CA LEU A 121 12.16 -22.28 2.71
C LEU A 121 13.32 -21.27 2.89
N GLN A 122 13.30 -20.15 2.16
CA GLN A 122 14.34 -19.11 2.21
C GLN A 122 13.69 -17.75 2.39
N ALA A 123 14.21 -16.97 3.35
CA ALA A 123 13.70 -15.62 3.59
C ALA A 123 14.39 -14.61 2.68
N GLU A 124 15.61 -14.91 2.24
CA GLU A 124 16.43 -14.05 1.42
C GLU A 124 15.80 -13.77 0.05
N VAL A 125 16.08 -12.58 -0.45
CA VAL A 125 15.74 -12.17 -1.82
C VAL A 125 17.00 -11.76 -2.56
N GLU A 126 16.94 -11.87 -3.89
CA GLU A 126 18.06 -11.47 -4.73
C GLU A 126 18.20 -9.94 -4.74
N GLY A 127 19.20 -9.45 -3.99
CA GLY A 127 19.47 -8.02 -3.81
C GLY A 127 18.46 -7.30 -2.92
N SER A 128 18.84 -6.09 -2.49
CA SER A 128 17.91 -5.20 -1.80
C SER A 128 17.10 -4.41 -2.81
N GLN A 129 15.81 -4.22 -2.52
CA GLN A 129 14.86 -3.58 -3.43
C GLN A 129 14.04 -2.52 -2.69
N THR A 130 13.65 -1.45 -3.38
CA THR A 130 12.82 -0.39 -2.82
C THR A 130 11.67 -0.08 -3.75
N ILE A 131 10.45 -0.27 -3.27
CA ILE A 131 9.21 0.02 -3.97
C ILE A 131 8.66 1.34 -3.44
N ASN A 132 8.37 2.26 -4.34
CA ASN A 132 7.96 3.61 -3.99
C ASN A 132 6.53 3.86 -4.46
N LEU A 133 5.64 4.21 -3.53
CA LEU A 133 4.30 4.69 -3.81
C LEU A 133 4.25 6.21 -3.61
N THR A 134 3.44 6.89 -4.41
CA THR A 134 3.21 8.34 -4.29
C THR A 134 1.77 8.72 -4.59
N ASN A 135 1.33 9.82 -3.97
CA ASN A 135 0.10 10.53 -4.31
C ASN A 135 0.39 11.85 -5.06
N GLY A 136 1.62 12.02 -5.57
CA GLY A 136 2.13 13.23 -6.23
C GLY A 136 2.75 14.26 -5.28
N LYS A 137 2.46 14.22 -3.98
CA LYS A 137 3.00 15.14 -2.96
C LYS A 137 3.88 14.45 -1.93
N GLU A 138 3.51 13.23 -1.57
CA GLU A 138 4.14 12.45 -0.52
C GLU A 138 4.58 11.10 -1.08
N LYS A 139 5.46 10.43 -0.36
CA LYS A 139 6.05 9.15 -0.76
C LYS A 139 6.00 8.13 0.38
N TYR A 140 5.61 6.91 0.05
CA TYR A 140 5.71 5.74 0.93
C TYR A 140 6.65 4.73 0.29
N SER A 141 7.74 4.41 0.98
CA SER A 141 8.77 3.49 0.49
C SER A 141 8.66 2.16 1.24
N VAL A 142 8.54 1.04 0.53
CA VAL A 142 8.68 -0.30 1.08
C VAL A 142 10.05 -0.83 0.65
N ILE A 143 10.89 -1.15 1.64
CA ILE A 143 12.26 -1.59 1.42
C ILE A 143 12.35 -3.06 1.81
N ILE A 144 12.86 -3.87 0.89
CA ILE A 144 13.12 -5.29 1.08
C ILE A 144 14.63 -5.45 1.06
N GLU A 145 15.21 -5.85 2.16
CA GLU A 145 16.65 -6.12 2.27
C GLU A 145 16.98 -7.53 1.76
N ALA A 146 18.19 -7.74 1.26
CA ALA A 146 18.63 -9.03 0.73
C ALA A 146 18.47 -10.20 1.73
N ASN A 147 18.55 -9.92 3.04
CA ASN A 147 18.31 -10.91 4.11
C ASN A 147 16.83 -11.24 4.35
N GLY A 148 15.91 -10.68 3.56
CA GLY A 148 14.46 -10.89 3.71
C GLY A 148 13.74 -9.92 4.65
N VAL A 149 14.43 -8.95 5.26
CA VAL A 149 13.77 -7.96 6.12
C VAL A 149 12.93 -7.01 5.26
N ILE A 150 11.64 -6.90 5.58
CA ILE A 150 10.70 -5.98 4.92
C ILE A 150 10.37 -4.84 5.87
N ARG A 151 10.82 -3.63 5.54
CA ARG A 151 10.58 -2.38 6.30
C ARG A 151 9.87 -1.34 5.43
N SER A 152 9.38 -0.30 6.07
CA SER A 152 8.67 0.79 5.39
C SER A 152 9.10 2.14 5.94
N ASP A 153 9.10 3.15 5.08
CA ASP A 153 9.40 4.53 5.42
C ASP A 153 8.38 5.47 4.76
N PHE A 154 8.04 6.56 5.43
CA PHE A 154 7.10 7.56 4.95
C PHE A 154 7.77 8.93 4.93
N ALA A 155 7.86 9.54 3.75
CA ALA A 155 8.50 10.83 3.55
C ALA A 155 7.58 11.80 2.80
N GLU A 156 7.75 13.09 3.06
CA GLU A 156 7.23 14.16 2.21
C GLU A 156 8.23 14.39 1.06
N ASN A 157 7.75 14.66 -0.16
CA ASN A 157 8.65 14.94 -1.30
C ASN A 157 9.34 16.29 -1.15
#